data_AF-A0A3C1S605-F1
#
_entry.id   AF-A0A3C1S605-F1
#
_cell.length_a   1.000
_cell.length_b   1.000
_cell.length_c   1.000
_cell.angle_alpha   90.00
_cell.angle_beta   90.00
_cell.angle_gamma   90.00
#
_symmetry.space_group_name_H-M   'P 1'
#
loop_
_entity.id
_entity.type
_entity.pdbx_description
1 polymer ?
#
loop_
_entity_poly.entity_id
_entity_poly.type
_entity_poly.pdbx_seq_one_letter_code
_entity_poly.pdbx_strand_id
1 'polypeptide(L)' 'MQTISIKHEAHQLLESLPESVTWDDLMYRIYVRQAIESGLKDSDADKVMDVKELRARFGLSE' A
#
# COMPACT_ATOMS: atom_id res chain seq x y z
N MET A 1 12.30 -9.94 -11.61
CA MET A 1 11.89 -8.55 -11.27
C MET A 1 13.12 -7.83 -10.77
N GLN A 2 13.46 -6.66 -11.30
CA GLN A 2 14.61 -5.90 -10.79
C GLN A 2 14.32 -5.50 -9.34
N THR A 3 15.19 -5.91 -8.42
CA THR A 3 15.13 -5.52 -7.01
C THR A 3 15.57 -4.07 -6.91
N ILE A 4 14.65 -3.15 -7.16
CA ILE A 4 14.90 -1.72 -6.93
C ILE A 4 15.10 -1.55 -5.42
N SER A 5 16.24 -0.97 -5.02
CA SER A 5 16.54 -0.80 -3.60
C SER A 5 15.55 0.19 -2.97
N ILE A 6 15.21 -0.01 -1.70
CA ILE A 6 14.35 0.92 -0.94
C ILE A 6 14.87 2.37 -0.99
N LYS A 7 16.20 2.55 -1.07
CA LYS A 7 16.82 3.86 -1.21
C LYS A 7 16.43 4.54 -2.54
N HIS A 8 16.43 3.80 -3.64
CA HIS A 8 16.06 4.34 -4.94
C HIS A 8 14.57 4.69 -5.00
N GLU A 9 13.71 3.82 -4.48
CA GLU A 9 12.27 4.08 -4.37
C GLU A 9 11.95 5.29 -3.50
N ALA A 10 12.67 5.46 -2.38
CA ALA A 10 12.54 6.64 -1.53
C ALA A 10 12.97 7.91 -2.27
N HIS A 11 14.05 7.87 -3.05
CA HIS A 11 14.46 9.01 -3.87
C HIS A 11 13.40 9.38 -4.91
N GLN A 12 12.86 8.40 -5.64
CA GLN A 12 11.79 8.64 -6.62
C GLN A 12 10.51 9.19 -5.96
N LEU A 13 10.16 8.68 -4.78
CA LEU A 13 9.05 9.23 -4.01
C LEU A 13 9.29 10.71 -3.71
N LEU A 14 10.47 11.07 -3.20
CA LEU A 14 10.81 12.46 -2.86
C LEU A 14 10.81 13.38 -4.08
N GLU A 15 11.34 12.93 -5.23
CA GLU A 15 11.33 13.69 -6.48
C GLU A 15 9.91 13.97 -7.01
N SER A 16 8.94 13.13 -6.68
CA SER A 16 7.54 13.28 -7.09
C SER A 16 6.70 14.24 -6.22
N LEU A 17 7.28 14.76 -5.12
CA LEU A 17 6.55 15.59 -4.15
C LEU A 17 6.59 17.07 -4.54
N PRO A 18 5.47 17.79 -4.39
CA PRO A 18 5.49 19.25 -4.34
C PRO A 18 6.32 19.78 -3.16
N GLU A 19 6.94 20.94 -3.31
CA GLU A 19 7.70 21.62 -2.24
C GLU A 19 6.85 21.99 -1.02
N SER A 20 5.52 22.05 -1.17
CA SER A 20 4.57 22.39 -0.10
C SER A 20 4.18 21.22 0.79
N VAL A 21 4.66 20.01 0.50
CA VAL A 21 4.33 18.78 1.24
C VAL A 21 4.88 18.85 2.67
N THR A 22 4.08 18.43 3.64
CA THR A 22 4.50 18.35 5.05
C THR A 22 5.09 16.97 5.38
N TRP A 23 5.69 16.85 6.56
CA TRP A 23 6.13 15.55 7.07
C TRP A 23 4.99 14.55 7.21
N ASP A 24 3.79 15.01 7.60
CA ASP A 24 2.63 14.14 7.74
C ASP A 24 2.17 13.59 6.38
N ASP A 25 2.21 14.41 5.33
CA ASP A 25 1.89 13.98 3.97
C ASP A 25 2.88 12.94 3.43
N LEU A 26 4.18 13.15 3.70
CA LEU A 26 5.23 12.19 3.33
C LEU A 26 5.04 10.85 4.04
N MET A 27 4.80 10.88 5.35
CA MET A 27 4.56 9.67 6.15
C MET A 27 3.31 8.93 5.69
N TYR A 28 2.23 9.65 5.38
CA TYR A 28 1.02 9.06 4.82
C TYR A 28 1.28 8.35 3.48
N ARG A 29 2.02 8.99 2.57
CA ARG A 29 2.39 8.36 1.29
C ARG A 29 3.21 7.08 1.46
N ILE A 30 4.16 7.07 2.40
CA ILE A 30 4.95 5.88 2.73
C ILE A 30 4.03 4.76 3.25
N TYR A 31 3.11 5.08 4.16
CA TYR A 31 2.16 4.11 4.70
C TYR A 31 1.25 3.52 3.61
N VAL A 32 0.67 4.35 2.75
CA VAL A 32 -0.17 3.89 1.63
C VAL A 32 0.60 2.95 0.72
N ARG A 33 1.84 3.31 0.37
CA ARG A 33 2.70 2.45 -0.45
C ARG A 33 2.95 1.10 0.21
N GLN A 34 3.29 1.07 1.50
CA GLN A 34 3.48 -0.18 2.24
C GLN A 34 2.23 -1.04 2.29
N ALA A 35 1.05 -0.43 2.49
CA ALA A 35 -0.22 -1.14 2.49
C ALA A 35 -0.52 -1.78 1.13
N ILE A 36 -0.25 -1.08 0.02
CA ILE A 36 -0.40 -1.61 -1.34
C ILE A 36 0.56 -2.78 -1.56
N GLU A 37 1.86 -2.61 -1.27
CA GLU A 37 2.86 -3.67 -1.46
C GLU A 37 2.57 -4.90 -0.59
N SER A 38 2.05 -4.71 0.62
CA SER A 38 1.59 -5.81 1.47
C SER A 38 0.39 -6.52 0.86
N GLY A 39 -0.62 -5.77 0.40
CA GLY A 39 -1.82 -6.34 -0.22
C GLY A 39 -1.51 -7.11 -1.51
N LEU A 40 -0.59 -6.61 -2.33
CA LEU A 40 -0.10 -7.33 -3.51
C LEU A 40 0.60 -8.63 -3.13
N LYS A 41 1.48 -8.62 -2.11
CA LYS A 41 2.15 -9.83 -1.62
C LYS A 41 1.17 -10.86 -1.05
N ASP A 42 0.15 -10.41 -0.33
CA ASP A 42 -0.88 -11.29 0.21
C ASP A 42 -1.73 -11.88 -0.92
N SER A 43 -2.04 -11.09 -1.97
CA SER A 43 -2.71 -11.58 -3.17
C SER A 43 -1.87 -12.62 -3.92
N ASP A 44 -0.59 -12.36 -4.14
CA ASP A 44 0.33 -13.28 -4.82
C ASP A 44 0.54 -14.59 -4.02
N ALA A 45 0.34 -14.53 -2.70
CA ALA A 45 0.42 -15.67 -1.79
C ALA A 45 -0.93 -16.38 -1.54
N ASP A 46 -1.96 -16.07 -2.33
CA ASP A 46 -3.34 -16.58 -2.17
C ASP A 46 -3.93 -16.36 -0.75
N LYS A 47 -3.46 -15.35 -0.02
CA LYS A 47 -4.02 -14.93 1.28
C LYS A 47 -5.18 -13.96 1.10
N VAL A 48 -6.12 -14.34 0.27
CA VAL A 48 -7.32 -13.58 -0.05
C VAL A 48 -8.54 -14.19 0.62
N MET A 49 -9.64 -13.44 0.68
CA MET A 49 -10.93 -13.99 1.10
C MET A 49 -12.04 -13.56 0.16
N ASP A 50 -13.08 -14.38 0.06
CA ASP A 50 -14.25 -14.07 -0.75
C ASP A 50 -14.98 -12.84 -0.17
N VAL A 51 -15.47 -11.98 -1.06
CA VAL A 51 -16.16 -10.73 -0.68
C VAL A 51 -17.42 -11.01 0.13
N LYS A 52 -18.16 -12.09 -0.17
CA LYS A 52 -19.36 -12.48 0.59
C LYS A 52 -18.98 -12.87 2.02
N GLU A 53 -17.92 -13.65 2.17
CA GLU A 53 -17.41 -14.05 3.49
C GLU A 53 -16.90 -12.83 4.28
N LEU A 54 -16.20 -11.89 3.64
CA LEU A 54 -15.73 -10.66 4.28
C LEU A 54 -16.91 -9.84 4.81
N ARG A 55 -17.91 -9.59 3.96
CA ARG A 55 -19.11 -8.82 4.32
C ARG A 55 -19.87 -9.46 5.49
N ALA A 56 -20.02 -10.78 5.48
CA ALA A 56 -20.64 -11.52 6.57
C ALA A 56 -19.91 -11.33 7.91
N ARG A 57 -18.56 -11.33 7.92
CA ARG A 57 -17.76 -11.07 9.14
C ARG A 57 -17.99 -9.67 9.71
N PHE A 58 -18.31 -8.68 8.87
CA PHE A 58 -18.63 -7.31 9.28
C PHE A 58 -20.12 -7.06 9.50
N GLY A 59 -20.97 -8.10 9.43
CA GLY A 59 -22.42 -7.97 9.59
C GLY A 59 -23.12 -7.20 8.46
N LEU A 60 -22.48 -7.10 7.29
CA LEU A 60 -23.02 -6.44 6.11
C LEU A 60 -23.78 -7.48 5.26
N SER A 61 -25.08 -7.29 5.05
CA SER A 61 -25.88 -8.14 4.14
C SER A 61 -25.51 -7.91 2.68
N GLU A 62 -25.72 -8.92 1.81
CA GLU A 62 -25.46 -8.84 0.36
C GLU A 62 -26.14 -7.62 -0.30
#